data_AF-A0A3S0KR34-F1
#
_entry.id   AF-A0A3S0KR34-F1
#
_cell.length_a   1.000
_cell.length_b   1.000
_cell.length_c   1.000
_cell.angle_alpha   90.00
_cell.angle_beta   90.00
_cell.angle_gamma   90.00
#
_symmetry.space_group_name_H-M   'P 1'
#
loop_
_entity.id
_entity.type
_entity.pdbx_description
1 polymer ?
#
loop_
_entity_poly.entity_id
_entity_poly.type
_entity_poly.pdbx_seq_one_letter_code
_entity_poly.pdbx_strand_id
1 'polypeptide(L)'
;MYSFQTKPLKQKAIVKKTVLRQYREIVDGVINIFTPTAPKEGWVRTIRKALDMSGAQLAERAGMTRNKVSVLERREAGGDITLNQLKELADALDCEFSYTLRPKKAVSETIKEQALKVASMEVRKTSKNMFLEAQSISKEKEQYLIDDLAEEIMRDGGRKLWLKSKEEKAF
;
A
#
# COMPACT_ATOMS: atom_id res chain seq x y z
N MET A 1 10.85 15.58 -49.82
CA MET A 1 11.70 14.95 -48.79
C MET A 1 11.04 15.15 -47.43
N TYR A 2 10.55 14.08 -46.82
CA TYR A 2 9.79 14.07 -45.57
C TYR A 2 10.71 14.26 -44.34
N SER A 3 10.37 15.20 -43.45
CA SER A 3 10.97 15.32 -42.11
C SER A 3 9.90 15.00 -41.06
N PHE A 4 10.08 13.86 -40.37
CA PHE A 4 9.20 13.40 -39.30
C PHE A 4 9.52 14.11 -37.97
N GLN A 5 8.74 15.13 -37.61
CA GLN A 5 8.67 15.62 -36.23
C GLN A 5 7.67 14.76 -35.42
N THR A 6 8.12 13.64 -34.85
CA THR A 6 7.32 12.80 -33.92
C THR A 6 8.03 12.49 -32.61
N LYS A 7 8.76 13.46 -32.01
CA LYS A 7 9.64 13.21 -30.85
C LYS A 7 9.17 13.65 -29.44
N PRO A 8 8.29 14.65 -29.18
CA PRO A 8 8.09 15.12 -27.81
C PRO A 8 7.14 14.27 -26.95
N LEU A 9 6.07 13.70 -27.53
CA LEU A 9 5.06 12.94 -26.78
C LEU A 9 5.53 11.53 -26.41
N LYS A 10 6.22 10.83 -27.32
CA LYS A 10 6.80 9.50 -27.05
C LYS A 10 7.85 9.56 -25.93
N GLN A 11 8.67 10.61 -25.90
CA GLN A 11 9.70 10.78 -24.88
C GLN A 11 9.09 10.95 -23.47
N LYS A 12 8.04 11.78 -23.32
CA LYS A 12 7.33 11.94 -22.05
C LYS A 12 6.72 10.62 -21.54
N ALA A 13 6.15 9.81 -22.43
CA ALA A 13 5.56 8.52 -22.07
C ALA A 13 6.61 7.50 -21.60
N ILE A 14 7.79 7.48 -22.22
CA ILE A 14 8.90 6.61 -21.83
C ILE A 14 9.42 6.99 -20.44
N VAL A 15 9.69 8.29 -20.20
CA VAL A 15 10.16 8.76 -18.89
C VAL A 15 9.18 8.38 -17.78
N LYS A 16 7.88 8.59 -18.01
CA LYS A 16 6.82 8.21 -17.06
C LYS A 16 6.85 6.71 -16.73
N LYS A 17 7.01 5.84 -17.73
CA LYS A 17 7.08 4.38 -17.53
C LYS A 17 8.33 3.99 -16.73
N THR A 18 9.49 4.61 -17.02
CA THR A 18 10.73 4.37 -16.28
C THR A 18 10.60 4.76 -14.81
N VAL A 19 10.03 5.93 -14.53
CA VAL A 19 9.82 6.40 -13.14
C VAL A 19 8.88 5.46 -12.38
N LEU A 20 7.78 5.02 -13.00
CA LEU A 20 6.87 4.06 -12.36
C LEU A 20 7.54 2.72 -12.06
N ARG A 21 8.41 2.25 -12.97
CA ARG A 21 9.19 1.04 -12.73
C ARG A 21 10.12 1.21 -11.53
N GLN A 22 10.83 2.33 -11.44
CA GLN A 22 11.70 2.64 -10.29
C GLN A 22 10.93 2.65 -8.96
N TYR A 23 9.73 3.26 -8.92
CA TYR A 23 8.90 3.21 -7.72
C TYR A 23 8.48 1.79 -7.34
N ARG A 24 8.16 0.95 -8.32
CA ARG A 24 7.83 -0.47 -8.08
C ARG A 24 9.03 -1.21 -7.50
N GLU A 25 10.22 -1.02 -8.07
CA GLU A 25 11.45 -1.66 -7.58
C GLU A 25 11.79 -1.24 -6.15
N ILE A 26 11.61 0.03 -5.78
CA ILE A 26 11.79 0.52 -4.41
C ILE A 26 10.80 -0.16 -3.44
N VAL A 27 9.52 -0.23 -3.82
CA VAL A 27 8.47 -0.81 -2.97
C VAL A 27 8.61 -2.33 -2.87
N ASP A 28 8.91 -3.00 -3.97
CA ASP A 28 9.10 -4.45 -4.00
C ASP A 28 10.41 -4.86 -3.27
N GLY A 29 11.40 -3.95 -3.23
CA GLY A 29 12.66 -4.16 -2.52
C GLY A 29 12.50 -4.41 -1.03
N VAL A 30 11.39 -3.97 -0.41
CA VAL A 30 11.13 -4.19 1.03
C VAL A 30 10.31 -5.45 1.34
N ILE A 31 9.89 -6.22 0.32
CA ILE A 31 9.04 -7.42 0.51
C ILE A 31 9.73 -8.46 1.39
N ASN A 32 11.02 -8.69 1.18
CA ASN A 32 11.78 -9.73 1.86
C ASN A 32 12.49 -9.24 3.13
N ILE A 33 12.15 -8.04 3.62
CA ILE A 33 12.72 -7.53 4.87
C ILE A 33 12.07 -8.25 6.04
N PHE A 34 12.91 -8.89 6.85
CA PHE A 34 12.51 -9.47 8.11
C PHE A 34 12.05 -8.37 9.07
N THR A 35 10.80 -8.46 9.53
CA THR A 35 10.29 -7.60 10.61
C THR A 35 9.92 -8.50 11.79
N PRO A 36 10.57 -8.35 12.95
CA PRO A 36 10.20 -9.12 14.13
C PRO A 36 8.77 -8.77 14.57
N THR A 37 8.05 -9.77 15.10
CA THR A 37 6.77 -9.52 15.76
C THR A 37 7.00 -8.62 16.97
N ALA A 38 6.22 -7.55 17.09
CA ALA A 38 6.31 -6.66 18.24
C ALA A 38 6.00 -7.43 19.54
N PRO A 39 6.75 -7.19 20.64
CA PRO A 39 6.41 -7.72 21.95
C PRO A 39 4.99 -7.34 22.37
N LYS A 40 4.32 -8.19 23.16
CA LYS A 40 2.93 -7.95 23.62
C LYS A 40 2.74 -6.61 24.35
N GLU A 41 3.81 -6.09 24.95
CA GLU A 41 3.79 -4.85 25.73
C GLU A 41 4.41 -3.65 25.00
N GLY A 42 4.72 -3.80 23.71
CA GLY A 42 5.38 -2.78 22.89
C GLY A 42 6.91 -2.81 22.97
N TRP A 43 7.57 -2.30 21.94
CA TRP A 43 9.03 -2.19 21.88
C TRP A 43 9.56 -1.23 22.93
N VAL A 44 8.90 -0.08 23.17
CA VAL A 44 9.36 0.93 24.12
C VAL A 44 9.48 0.33 25.52
N ARG A 45 8.43 -0.34 25.99
CA ARG A 45 8.44 -0.95 27.33
C ARG A 45 9.45 -2.10 27.43
N THR A 46 9.53 -2.94 26.40
CA THR A 46 10.48 -4.06 26.36
C THR A 46 11.92 -3.58 26.39
N ILE A 47 12.28 -2.58 25.57
CA ILE A 47 13.63 -1.98 25.56
C ILE A 47 13.92 -1.33 26.91
N ARG A 48 12.99 -0.53 27.45
CA ARG A 48 13.17 0.10 28.76
C ARG A 48 13.50 -0.93 29.85
N LYS A 49 12.77 -2.05 29.88
CA LYS A 49 13.04 -3.14 30.84
C LYS A 49 14.36 -3.83 30.57
N ALA A 50 14.75 -4.02 29.31
CA ALA A 50 16.05 -4.61 28.95
C ALA A 50 17.23 -3.72 29.37
N LEU A 51 17.04 -2.40 29.40
CA LEU A 51 17.97 -1.42 29.95
C LEU A 51 17.91 -1.28 31.47
N ASP A 52 17.12 -2.10 32.16
CA ASP A 52 16.88 -2.04 33.61
C ASP A 52 16.39 -0.66 34.10
N MET A 53 15.60 0.03 33.28
CA MET A 53 15.05 1.34 33.60
C MET A 53 13.62 1.27 34.15
N SER A 54 13.35 2.03 35.21
CA SER A 54 11.99 2.32 35.65
C SER A 54 11.28 3.28 34.69
N GLY A 55 9.94 3.27 34.69
CA GLY A 55 9.16 4.23 33.90
C GLY A 55 9.38 5.70 34.30
N ALA A 56 9.86 5.95 35.53
CA ALA A 56 10.24 7.30 35.97
C ALA A 56 11.56 7.76 35.34
N GLN A 57 12.55 6.87 35.25
CA GLN A 57 13.85 7.16 34.62
C GLN A 57 13.69 7.41 33.11
N LEU A 58 12.87 6.61 32.40
CA LEU A 58 12.56 6.92 31.00
C LEU A 58 11.84 8.27 30.86
N ALA A 59 10.94 8.60 31.78
CA ALA A 59 10.25 9.88 31.76
C ALA A 59 11.21 11.06 31.93
N GLU A 60 12.16 10.95 32.86
CA GLU A 60 13.23 11.93 33.04
C GLU A 60 14.08 12.09 31.78
N ARG A 61 14.54 10.97 31.19
CA ARG A 61 15.32 10.97 29.94
C ARG A 61 14.57 11.58 28.76
N ALA A 62 13.26 11.34 28.68
CA ALA A 62 12.40 11.85 27.62
C ALA A 62 11.88 13.29 27.86
N GLY A 63 12.19 13.91 29.01
CA GLY A 63 11.61 15.21 29.38
C GLY A 63 10.08 15.17 29.55
N MET A 64 9.55 14.04 30.01
CA MET A 64 8.12 13.77 30.15
C MET A 64 7.73 13.44 31.59
N THR A 65 6.42 13.42 31.87
CA THR A 65 5.93 12.89 33.16
C THR A 65 5.86 11.36 33.12
N ARG A 66 6.03 10.71 34.28
CA ARG A 66 5.86 9.26 34.42
C ARG A 66 4.50 8.77 33.90
N ASN A 67 3.44 9.55 34.10
CA ASN A 67 2.11 9.22 33.60
C ASN A 67 2.07 9.27 32.05
N LYS A 68 2.67 10.28 31.43
CA LYS A 68 2.76 10.38 29.96
C LYS A 68 3.48 9.16 29.37
N VAL A 69 4.63 8.78 29.91
CA VAL A 69 5.35 7.56 29.47
C VAL A 69 4.48 6.31 29.61
N SER A 70 3.84 6.12 30.76
CA SER A 70 2.93 4.97 30.98
C SER A 70 1.75 4.92 29.99
N VAL A 71 1.20 6.08 29.63
CA VAL A 71 0.15 6.18 28.59
C VAL A 71 0.72 5.86 27.22
N LEU A 72 1.88 6.38 26.85
CA LEU A 72 2.49 6.13 25.54
C LEU A 72 2.88 4.66 25.36
N GLU A 73 3.47 4.01 26.36
CA GLU A 73 3.75 2.56 26.31
C GLU A 73 2.47 1.74 26.08
N ARG A 74 1.36 2.11 26.74
CA ARG A 74 0.06 1.43 26.52
C ARG A 74 -0.50 1.69 25.13
N ARG A 75 -0.36 2.93 24.62
CA ARG A 75 -0.79 3.29 23.26
C ARG A 75 0.02 2.57 22.21
N GLU A 76 1.32 2.41 22.40
CA GLU A 76 2.15 1.61 21.50
C GLU A 76 1.65 0.18 21.44
N ALA A 77 1.50 -0.48 22.60
CA ALA A 77 0.99 -1.84 22.68
C ALA A 77 -0.41 -1.99 22.05
N GLY A 78 -1.24 -0.95 22.11
CA GLY A 78 -2.57 -0.89 21.50
C GLY A 78 -2.61 -0.46 20.03
N GLY A 79 -1.52 0.05 19.47
CA GLY A 79 -1.47 0.58 18.09
C GLY A 79 -1.96 2.03 17.92
N ASP A 80 -2.19 2.76 19.00
CA ASP A 80 -2.75 4.13 19.02
C ASP A 80 -1.68 5.22 19.26
N ILE A 81 -0.41 4.89 19.09
CA ILE A 81 0.71 5.82 19.24
C ILE A 81 1.05 6.51 17.91
N THR A 82 1.47 7.78 17.95
CA THR A 82 1.94 8.47 16.74
C THR A 82 3.40 8.14 16.43
N LEU A 83 3.79 8.25 15.16
CA LEU A 83 5.19 8.07 14.75
C LEU A 83 6.14 9.07 15.45
N ASN A 84 5.69 10.30 15.67
CA ASN A 84 6.49 11.31 16.39
C ASN A 84 6.72 10.92 17.85
N GLN A 85 5.69 10.37 18.52
CA GLN A 85 5.83 9.89 19.90
C GLN A 85 6.77 8.69 19.99
N LEU A 86 6.70 7.76 19.03
CA LEU A 86 7.66 6.65 18.95
C LEU A 86 9.08 7.14 18.73
N LYS A 87 9.28 8.14 17.87
CA LYS A 87 10.58 8.75 17.65
C LYS A 87 11.14 9.40 18.91
N GLU A 88 10.34 10.22 19.61
CA GLU A 88 10.75 10.83 20.88
C GLU A 88 11.16 9.79 21.93
N LEU A 89 10.42 8.69 22.05
CA LEU A 89 10.73 7.60 22.99
C LEU A 89 11.95 6.79 22.56
N ALA A 90 12.14 6.57 21.26
CA ALA A 90 13.31 5.89 20.72
C ALA A 90 14.58 6.70 21.00
N ASP A 91 14.55 8.01 20.73
CA ASP A 91 15.66 8.92 21.03
C ASP A 91 16.01 8.88 22.53
N ALA A 92 15.01 8.88 23.42
CA ALA A 92 15.22 8.78 24.86
C ALA A 92 15.79 7.42 25.33
N LEU A 93 15.59 6.36 24.54
CA LEU A 93 16.08 4.99 24.77
C LEU A 93 17.40 4.69 24.03
N ASP A 94 18.06 5.70 23.46
CA ASP A 94 19.25 5.54 22.61
C ASP A 94 19.01 4.58 21.43
N CYS A 95 17.81 4.63 20.86
CA CYS A 95 17.37 3.78 19.75
C CYS A 95 17.07 4.61 18.49
N GLU A 96 17.38 4.07 17.31
CA GLU A 96 16.92 4.65 16.05
C GLU A 96 15.52 4.17 15.70
N PHE A 97 14.60 5.12 15.44
CA PHE A 97 13.27 4.78 14.93
C PHE A 97 13.28 4.62 13.40
N SER A 98 12.96 3.41 12.93
CA SER A 98 12.73 3.11 11.52
C SER A 98 11.32 2.54 11.31
N TYR A 99 10.64 2.97 10.25
CA TYR A 99 9.35 2.41 9.84
C TYR A 99 9.37 2.05 8.35
N THR A 100 8.63 1.02 7.97
CA THR A 100 8.53 0.59 6.58
C THR A 100 7.13 0.04 6.30
N LEU A 101 6.54 0.46 5.18
CA LEU A 101 5.30 -0.14 4.67
C LEU A 101 5.68 -1.31 3.76
N ARG A 102 5.63 -2.53 4.29
CA ARG A 102 5.87 -3.74 3.51
C ARG A 102 4.61 -4.13 2.72
N PRO A 103 4.67 -4.22 1.38
CA PRO A 103 3.52 -4.69 0.62
C PRO A 103 3.35 -6.20 0.85
N LYS A 104 2.08 -6.66 0.85
CA LYS A 104 1.76 -8.09 1.09
C LYS A 104 2.20 -9.00 -0.05
N LYS A 105 2.46 -8.42 -1.23
CA LYS A 105 2.84 -9.08 -2.48
C LYS A 105 3.47 -8.05 -3.42
N ALA A 106 4.00 -8.49 -4.55
CA ALA A 106 4.58 -7.60 -5.54
C ALA A 106 3.58 -6.55 -6.05
N VAL A 107 4.06 -5.34 -6.34
CA VAL A 107 3.21 -4.27 -6.89
C VAL A 107 2.59 -4.70 -8.22
N SER A 108 3.31 -5.46 -9.05
CA SER A 108 2.80 -6.00 -10.32
C SER A 108 1.59 -6.91 -10.12
N GLU A 109 1.62 -7.77 -9.10
CA GLU A 109 0.53 -8.68 -8.75
C GLU A 109 -0.69 -7.91 -8.24
N THR A 110 -0.47 -6.91 -7.38
CA THR A 110 -1.53 -6.02 -6.89
C THR A 110 -2.22 -5.29 -8.04
N ILE A 111 -1.46 -4.82 -9.03
CA ILE A 111 -1.99 -4.16 -10.23
C ILE A 111 -2.79 -5.14 -11.09
N LYS A 112 -2.28 -6.37 -11.30
CA LYS A 112 -2.96 -7.39 -12.10
C LYS A 112 -4.31 -7.75 -11.49
N GLU A 113 -4.35 -8.03 -10.19
CA GLU A 113 -5.60 -8.36 -9.50
C GLU A 113 -6.61 -7.22 -9.55
N GLN A 114 -6.14 -5.99 -9.36
CA GLN A 114 -7.00 -4.82 -9.45
C GLN A 114 -7.57 -4.65 -10.87
N ALA A 115 -6.76 -4.90 -11.91
CA ALA A 115 -7.22 -4.82 -13.30
C ALA A 115 -8.28 -5.89 -13.60
N LEU A 116 -8.06 -7.14 -13.18
CA LEU A 116 -9.04 -8.23 -13.28
C LEU A 116 -10.33 -7.90 -12.53
N LYS A 117 -10.22 -7.31 -11.34
CA LYS A 117 -11.38 -6.86 -10.56
C LYS A 117 -12.18 -5.79 -11.32
N VAL A 118 -11.53 -4.76 -11.87
CA VAL A 118 -12.21 -3.71 -12.64
C VAL A 118 -12.82 -4.27 -13.93
N ALA A 119 -12.06 -5.07 -14.68
CA ALA A 119 -12.53 -5.67 -15.92
C ALA A 119 -13.76 -6.56 -15.69
N SER A 120 -13.72 -7.42 -14.66
CA SER A 120 -14.87 -8.27 -14.32
C SER A 120 -16.12 -7.47 -13.94
N MET A 121 -15.98 -6.33 -13.26
CA MET A 121 -17.12 -5.45 -12.97
C MET A 121 -17.72 -4.85 -14.25
N GLU A 122 -16.88 -4.38 -15.17
CA GLU A 122 -17.35 -3.75 -16.41
C GLU A 122 -17.96 -4.77 -17.38
N VAL A 123 -17.33 -5.94 -17.57
CA VAL A 123 -17.89 -7.02 -18.39
C VAL A 123 -19.23 -7.48 -17.84
N ARG A 124 -19.35 -7.69 -16.52
CA ARG A 124 -20.63 -8.12 -15.91
C ARG A 124 -21.74 -7.08 -16.06
N LYS A 125 -21.44 -5.78 -15.98
CA LYS A 125 -22.43 -4.73 -16.23
C LYS A 125 -22.94 -4.79 -17.66
N THR A 126 -22.03 -4.92 -18.63
CA THR A 126 -22.38 -5.04 -20.05
C THR A 126 -23.17 -6.33 -20.32
N SER A 127 -22.75 -7.47 -19.76
CA SER A 127 -23.46 -8.74 -19.88
C SER A 127 -24.87 -8.70 -19.29
N LYS A 128 -25.08 -7.98 -18.16
CA LYS A 128 -26.43 -7.76 -17.61
C LYS A 128 -27.33 -6.98 -18.57
N ASN A 129 -26.79 -5.94 -19.22
CA ASN A 129 -27.53 -5.17 -20.22
C ASN A 129 -27.82 -6.02 -21.46
N MET A 130 -26.85 -6.80 -21.96
CA MET A 130 -27.02 -7.70 -23.10
C MET A 130 -27.96 -8.88 -22.82
N PHE A 131 -28.04 -9.36 -21.59
CA PHE A 131 -29.01 -10.38 -21.17
C PHE A 131 -30.45 -9.87 -21.30
N LEU A 132 -30.69 -8.58 -21.01
CA LEU A 132 -31.98 -7.94 -21.24
C LEU A 132 -32.32 -7.82 -22.74
N GLU A 133 -31.29 -7.84 -23.61
CA GLU A 133 -31.39 -7.84 -25.07
C GLU A 133 -31.43 -9.27 -25.67
N ALA A 134 -31.61 -10.30 -24.84
CA ALA A 134 -31.70 -11.72 -25.21
C ALA A 134 -30.44 -12.34 -25.86
N GLN A 135 -29.26 -11.73 -25.67
CA GLN A 135 -27.98 -12.30 -26.09
C GLN A 135 -27.19 -12.78 -24.86
N SER A 136 -27.17 -14.10 -24.62
CA SER A 136 -26.31 -14.69 -23.59
C SER A 136 -24.94 -15.08 -24.17
N ILE A 137 -23.88 -14.73 -23.45
CA ILE A 137 -22.50 -15.06 -23.80
C ILE A 137 -22.07 -16.29 -22.97
N SER A 138 -21.24 -17.18 -23.53
CA SER A 138 -20.72 -18.31 -22.76
C SER A 138 -19.71 -17.83 -21.71
N LYS A 139 -19.52 -18.62 -20.64
CA LYS A 139 -18.58 -18.27 -19.55
C LYS A 139 -17.14 -18.15 -20.05
N GLU A 140 -16.75 -18.94 -21.05
CA GLU A 140 -15.42 -18.90 -21.64
C GLU A 140 -15.18 -17.58 -22.38
N LYS A 141 -16.20 -17.11 -23.12
CA LYS A 141 -16.15 -15.81 -23.80
C LYS A 141 -16.16 -14.65 -22.81
N GLU A 142 -16.93 -14.75 -21.72
CA GLU A 142 -16.92 -13.76 -20.65
C GLU A 142 -15.53 -13.65 -20.02
N GLN A 143 -14.90 -14.78 -19.69
CA GLN A 143 -13.55 -14.78 -19.12
C GLN A 143 -12.51 -14.19 -20.09
N TYR A 144 -12.58 -14.53 -21.38
CA TYR A 144 -11.73 -13.92 -22.40
C TYR A 144 -11.85 -12.39 -22.44
N LEU A 145 -13.07 -11.87 -22.40
CA LEU A 145 -13.31 -10.42 -22.38
C LEU A 145 -12.77 -9.76 -21.11
N ILE A 146 -12.85 -10.45 -19.96
CA ILE A 146 -12.28 -9.97 -18.70
C ILE A 146 -10.77 -9.87 -18.80
N ASP A 147 -10.10 -10.90 -19.32
CA ASP A 147 -8.65 -10.94 -19.43
C ASP A 147 -8.14 -9.88 -20.43
N ASP A 148 -8.77 -9.74 -21.59
CA ASP A 148 -8.42 -8.73 -22.61
C ASP A 148 -8.60 -7.29 -22.08
N LEU A 149 -9.74 -7.03 -21.43
CA LEU A 149 -10.00 -5.73 -20.83
C LEU A 149 -9.04 -5.45 -19.65
N ALA A 150 -8.67 -6.46 -18.87
CA ALA A 150 -7.69 -6.30 -17.80
C ALA A 150 -6.31 -5.92 -18.36
N GLU A 151 -5.87 -6.51 -19.47
CA GLU A 151 -4.63 -6.11 -20.14
C GLU A 151 -4.67 -4.67 -20.64
N GLU A 152 -5.80 -4.24 -21.22
CA GLU A 152 -5.99 -2.84 -21.63
C GLU A 152 -5.89 -1.89 -20.42
N ILE A 153 -6.59 -2.22 -19.32
CA ILE A 153 -6.57 -1.43 -18.08
C ILE A 153 -5.16 -1.37 -17.48
N MET A 154 -4.40 -2.46 -17.52
CA MET A 154 -3.02 -2.48 -17.05
C MET A 154 -2.11 -1.61 -17.92
N ARG A 155 -2.31 -1.63 -19.24
CA ARG A 155 -1.54 -0.83 -20.20
C ARG A 155 -1.81 0.67 -20.04
N ASP A 156 -3.07 1.04 -19.83
CA ASP A 156 -3.50 2.42 -19.63
C ASP A 156 -3.15 2.94 -18.22
N GLY A 157 -3.32 2.08 -17.22
CA GLY A 157 -3.08 2.36 -15.81
C GLY A 157 -3.86 3.56 -15.28
N GLY A 158 -3.25 4.28 -14.34
CA GLY A 158 -3.79 5.56 -13.84
C GLY A 158 -5.17 5.42 -13.19
N ARG A 159 -6.07 6.36 -13.47
CA ARG A 159 -7.41 6.37 -12.84
C ARG A 159 -8.24 5.15 -13.21
N LYS A 160 -8.21 4.68 -14.47
CA LYS A 160 -9.00 3.53 -14.92
C LYS A 160 -8.78 2.30 -14.02
N LEU A 161 -7.54 2.05 -13.61
CA LEU A 161 -7.18 0.97 -12.71
C LEU A 161 -7.80 1.09 -11.31
N TRP A 162 -8.02 2.32 -10.81
CA TRP A 162 -8.45 2.59 -9.44
C TRP A 162 -9.84 3.23 -9.32
N LEU A 163 -10.58 3.36 -10.43
CA LEU A 163 -11.96 3.85 -10.41
C LEU A 163 -12.85 2.76 -9.80
N LYS A 164 -13.53 3.10 -8.71
CA LYS A 164 -14.59 2.26 -8.18
C LYS A 164 -15.84 2.43 -9.03
N SER A 165 -16.44 1.30 -9.40
CA SER A 165 -17.85 1.24 -9.77
C SER A 165 -18.67 1.96 -8.68
N LYS A 166 -19.60 2.85 -9.06
CA LYS A 166 -20.44 3.64 -8.12
C LYS A 166 -21.20 2.77 -7.10
N GLU A 167 -21.28 1.45 -7.31
CA GLU A 167 -21.96 0.48 -6.45
C GLU A 167 -21.18 0.08 -5.18
N GLU A 168 -19.86 0.33 -5.10
CA GLU A 168 -19.06 0.01 -3.88
C GLU A 168 -19.13 1.09 -2.78
N LYS A 169 -19.93 2.16 -2.95
CA LYS A 169 -20.11 3.21 -1.92
C LYS A 169 -21.22 2.91 -0.90
N ALA A 170 -21.88 1.77 -1.00
CA ALA A 170 -22.99 1.41 -0.13
C ALA A 170 -22.63 0.21 0.78
N PHE A 171 -21.57 0.33 1.58
CA PHE A 171 -21.34 -0.45 2.81
C PHE A 171 -20.45 0.35 3.75
#